data_AF-A0A3C8CA18-F1
#
_entry.id   AF-A0A3C8CA18-F1
#
_cell.length_a   1.000
_cell.length_b   1.000
_cell.length_c   1.000
_cell.angle_alpha   90.00
_cell.angle_beta   90.00
_cell.angle_gamma   90.00
#
_symmetry.space_group_name_H-M   'P 1'
#
loop_
_entity.id
_entity.type
_entity.pdbx_description
1 polymer ?
#
loop_
_entity_poly.entity_id
_entity_poly.type
_entity_poly.pdbx_seq_one_letter_code
_entity_poly.pdbx_strand_id
1 'polypeptide(L)' 'GDEVVIFGRQGDEMISVEELAVKGKTIPYEILCSVSKRVPRIYT' A
#
# COMPACT_ATOMS: atom_id res chain seq x y z
N GLY A 1 18.60 0.00 8.75
CA GLY A 1 17.67 0.45 7.71
C GLY A 1 16.32 0.52 8.36
N ASP A 2 15.59 1.59 8.11
CA ASP A 2 14.38 1.92 8.86
C ASP A 2 13.13 1.37 8.16
N GLU A 3 12.11 1.06 8.95
CA GLU A 3 10.83 0.61 8.44
C GLU A 3 10.10 1.76 7.72
N VAL A 4 9.58 1.48 6.53
CA VAL A 4 8.82 2.43 5.71
C VAL A 4 7.49 1.79 5.33
N VAL A 5 6.40 2.49 5.59
CA VAL A 5 5.04 2.06 5.23
C VAL A 5 4.60 2.76 3.95
N ILE A 6 4.36 2.00 2.87
CA ILE A 6 3.88 2.54 1.59
C ILE A 6 2.36 2.78 1.62
N PHE A 7 1.61 1.84 2.20
CA PHE A 7 0.21 1.97 2.55
C PHE A 7 -0.05 1.13 3.79
N GLY A 8 -0.83 1.67 4.73
CA GLY A 8 -0.99 1.11 6.07
C GLY A 8 -0.83 2.19 7.15
N ARG A 9 -0.56 1.77 8.37
CA ARG A 9 -0.43 2.65 9.53
C ARG A 9 1.01 2.69 10.01
N GLN A 10 1.53 3.89 10.28
CA GLN A 10 2.83 4.11 10.92
C GLN A 10 2.64 5.09 12.09
N GLY A 11 2.69 4.57 13.32
CA GLY A 11 2.33 5.36 14.51
C GLY A 11 0.86 5.81 14.46
N ASP A 12 0.64 7.12 14.50
CA ASP A 12 -0.69 7.74 14.40
C ASP A 12 -1.08 8.15 12.97
N GLU A 13 -0.16 8.03 12.02
CA GLU A 13 -0.42 8.33 10.62
C GLU A 13 -0.92 7.10 9.87
N MET A 14 -1.80 7.32 8.90
CA MET A 14 -2.36 6.29 8.03
C MET A 14 -2.30 6.75 6.57
N ILE A 15 -1.76 5.90 5.72
CA ILE A 15 -1.79 6.04 4.27
C ILE A 15 -2.74 4.97 3.73
N SER A 16 -3.92 5.38 3.28
CA SER A 16 -4.92 4.45 2.77
C SER A 16 -4.64 4.08 1.30
N VAL A 17 -5.09 2.90 0.87
CA VAL A 17 -4.95 2.48 -0.54
C VAL A 17 -5.81 3.35 -1.45
N GLU A 18 -6.95 3.83 -0.95
CA GLU A 18 -7.85 4.76 -1.63
C GLU A 18 -7.17 6.10 -1.91
N GLU A 19 -6.41 6.62 -0.94
CA GLU A 19 -5.65 7.87 -1.14
C GLU A 19 -4.62 7.72 -2.28
N LEU A 20 -3.92 6.58 -2.32
CA LEU A 20 -2.99 6.27 -3.40
C LEU A 20 -3.70 6.12 -4.76
N ALA A 21 -4.88 5.50 -4.79
CA ALA A 21 -5.66 5.35 -6.01
C ALA A 21 -6.13 6.71 -6.55
N VAL A 22 -6.59 7.61 -5.67
CA VAL A 22 -6.97 8.99 -6.05
C VAL A 22 -5.77 9.74 -6.64
N LYS A 23 -4.60 9.66 -5.99
CA LYS A 23 -3.35 10.25 -6.50
C LYS A 23 -2.93 9.65 -7.85
N GLY A 24 -3.13 8.34 -8.02
CA GLY A 24 -2.84 7.60 -9.25
C GLY A 24 -3.88 7.78 -10.36
N LYS A 25 -5.03 8.40 -10.08
CA LYS A 25 -6.22 8.44 -10.98
C LYS A 25 -6.68 7.04 -11.39
N THR A 26 -6.62 6.10 -10.44
CA THR A 26 -7.01 4.70 -10.63
C THR A 26 -8.03 4.29 -9.56
N ILE A 27 -8.37 3.01 -9.53
CA ILE A 27 -9.18 2.40 -8.47
C ILE A 27 -8.28 1.63 -7.49
N PRO A 28 -8.70 1.45 -6.21
CA PRO A 28 -7.92 0.72 -5.21
C PRO A 28 -7.47 -0.67 -5.66
N TYR A 29 -8.31 -1.35 -6.45
CA TYR A 29 -8.03 -2.68 -6.98
C TYR A 29 -6.81 -2.72 -7.91
N GLU A 30 -6.57 -1.66 -8.68
CA GLU A 30 -5.36 -1.58 -9.53
C GLU A 30 -4.09 -1.46 -8.69
N ILE A 31 -4.13 -0.69 -7.60
CA ILE A 31 -3.00 -0.56 -6.68
C ILE A 31 -2.70 -1.91 -6.02
N LEU A 32 -3.73 -2.61 -5.51
CA LEU A 32 -3.56 -3.93 -4.90
C LEU A 32 -3.04 -4.97 -5.90
N CYS A 33 -3.58 -5.00 -7.12
CA CYS A 33 -3.14 -5.92 -8.16
C CYS A 33 -1.76 -5.57 -8.74
N SER A 34 -1.31 -4.32 -8.61
CA SER A 34 0.03 -3.91 -9.03
C SER A 34 1.15 -4.50 -8.16
N VAL A 35 0.83 -4.99 -6.97
CA VAL A 35 1.81 -5.63 -6.07
C VAL A 35 2.27 -6.96 -6.67
N SER A 36 3.39 -6.86 -7.37
CA SER A 36 4.01 -7.95 -8.13
C SER A 36 4.40 -9.15 -7.27
N LYS A 37 4.57 -10.31 -7.91
CA LYS A 37 4.87 -11.59 -7.24
C LYS A 37 6.19 -11.61 -6.45
N ARG A 38 7.11 -10.68 -6.73
CA ARG A 38 8.39 -10.52 -6.00
C ARG A 38 8.23 -10.01 -4.58
N VAL A 39 7.10 -9.40 -4.24
CA VAL A 39 6.85 -8.93 -2.87
C VAL A 39 6.32 -10.12 -2.06
N PRO A 40 7.05 -10.58 -1.01
CA PRO A 40 6.59 -11.68 -0.18
C PRO A 40 5.33 -11.28 0.60
N ARG A 41 4.32 -12.17 0.62
CA ARG A 41 3.14 -12.00 1.49
C ARG A 41 3.38 -12.81 2.76
N ILE A 42 3.35 -12.13 3.90
CA ILE A 42 3.47 -12.74 5.22
C ILE A 42 2.07 -12.76 5.83
N TYR A 43 1.60 -13.93 6.22
CA TYR A 43 0.32 -14.11 6.91
C TYR A 43 0.60 -14.43 8.38
N THR A 44 -0.21 -13.90 9.28
CA THR A 44 -0.16 -14.14 10.73
C THR A 44 -1.45 -14.80 11.17
#